data_AF-A0A5A9EGD0-F1
#
_entry.id   AF-A0A5A9EGD0-F1
#
_cell.length_a   1.000
_cell.length_b   1.000
_cell.length_c   1.000
_cell.angle_alpha   90.00
_cell.angle_beta   90.00
_cell.angle_gamma   90.00
#
_symmetry.space_group_name_H-M   'P 1'
#
loop_
_entity.id
_entity.type
_entity.pdbx_description
1 polymer ?
#
loop_
_entity_poly.entity_id
_entity_poly.type
_entity_poly.pdbx_seq_one_letter_code
_entity_poly.pdbx_strand_id
1 'polypeptide(L)'
;MNTTLTDWQGFSQVVALKDGGWVVTWESRGAQDGSGSGMYQQRYDAAGNPVGLETRVNSYTSGDQTYAAVSALTDGGWVVVWQSAGQDGNFTGVYGQVFNADGTRRGGERLINQTTAYDQYQPAVTGLADGTFMVSWGNRNSPGSYSLFGRKFNADGTPTAGEFQISPASAADAAYPELSARPDGGFTAVWIRPDLSTASSSDYEIAMRTYTTNTTSQGNYVGTTGSDTLFGSSGADTLTGGAGADRFLFTGQNQGLDTITDFQAGQDRIEVVGSSFGNLPIGQLDTARFALNAPGDADDRFVFNTTTGALSYDPDGNGAMSATTIAMLNVRSLSATDIWVVPSA
;
A
#
# COMPACT_ATOMS: atom_id res chain seq x y z
N MET A 1 7.69 -7.43 -31.65
CA MET A 1 8.32 -8.68 -31.19
C MET A 1 9.74 -8.29 -30.85
N ASN A 2 10.31 -8.74 -29.74
CA ASN A 2 11.69 -8.36 -29.37
C ASN A 2 12.63 -8.67 -30.55
N THR A 3 13.32 -7.65 -31.04
CA THR A 3 14.25 -7.76 -32.17
C THR A 3 15.69 -8.04 -31.73
N THR A 4 15.98 -7.89 -30.44
CA THR A 4 17.28 -8.18 -29.83
C THR A 4 17.27 -9.58 -29.22
N LEU A 5 18.12 -10.45 -29.76
CA LEU A 5 18.23 -11.86 -29.35
C LEU A 5 19.54 -12.18 -28.62
N THR A 6 20.41 -11.19 -28.48
CA THR A 6 21.67 -11.29 -27.74
C THR A 6 21.43 -10.95 -26.27
N ASP A 7 22.13 -11.66 -25.39
CA ASP A 7 22.03 -11.54 -23.94
C ASP A 7 20.63 -11.79 -23.37
N TRP A 8 20.49 -11.58 -22.07
CA TRP A 8 19.28 -11.93 -21.33
C TRP A 8 18.20 -10.87 -21.53
N GLN A 9 16.98 -11.33 -21.77
CA GLN A 9 15.78 -10.53 -22.00
C GLN A 9 14.69 -11.08 -21.07
N GLY A 10 14.10 -10.25 -20.21
CA GLY A 10 13.14 -10.77 -19.24
C GLY A 10 12.38 -9.70 -18.45
N PHE A 11 11.73 -10.15 -17.36
CA PHE A 11 10.78 -9.34 -16.56
C PHE A 11 9.75 -8.59 -17.42
N SER A 12 9.22 -9.27 -18.44
CA SER A 12 8.27 -8.64 -19.35
C SER A 12 6.95 -8.32 -18.67
N GLN A 13 6.38 -7.16 -18.98
CA GLN A 13 5.03 -6.77 -18.59
C GLN A 13 4.21 -6.46 -19.84
N VAL A 14 2.89 -6.56 -19.73
CA VAL A 14 1.96 -6.25 -20.81
C VAL A 14 0.78 -5.46 -20.28
N VAL A 15 0.33 -4.47 -21.05
CA VAL A 15 -0.92 -3.76 -20.77
C VAL A 15 -1.78 -3.62 -22.02
N ALA A 16 -3.09 -3.86 -21.88
CA ALA A 16 -4.06 -3.58 -22.92
C ALA A 16 -4.35 -2.06 -23.00
N LEU A 17 -4.47 -1.54 -24.21
CA LEU A 17 -4.79 -0.14 -24.49
C LEU A 17 -6.26 0.02 -24.88
N LYS A 18 -6.76 1.26 -24.77
CA LYS A 18 -8.16 1.61 -25.02
C LYS A 18 -8.62 1.38 -26.46
N ASP A 19 -7.69 1.38 -27.41
CA ASP A 19 -7.94 1.12 -28.83
C ASP A 19 -7.97 -0.38 -29.19
N GLY A 20 -7.87 -1.25 -28.18
CA GLY A 20 -7.81 -2.70 -28.35
C GLY A 20 -6.41 -3.25 -28.64
N GLY A 21 -5.43 -2.37 -28.84
CA GLY A 21 -4.02 -2.75 -28.92
C GLY A 21 -3.42 -3.06 -27.55
N TRP A 22 -2.11 -3.28 -27.51
CA TRP A 22 -1.38 -3.51 -26.26
C TRP A 22 0.08 -3.07 -26.37
N VAL A 23 0.71 -2.85 -25.23
CA VAL A 23 2.14 -2.57 -25.11
C VAL A 23 2.78 -3.67 -24.29
N VAL A 24 3.92 -4.17 -24.77
CA VAL A 24 4.79 -5.06 -24.01
C VAL A 24 6.05 -4.29 -23.67
N THR A 25 6.48 -4.38 -22.40
CA THR A 25 7.77 -3.85 -21.93
C THR A 25 8.66 -5.00 -21.45
N TRP A 26 9.97 -4.86 -21.53
CA TRP A 26 10.92 -5.86 -21.01
C TRP A 26 12.27 -5.23 -20.66
N GLU A 27 12.99 -5.88 -19.74
CA GLU A 27 14.39 -5.60 -19.44
C GLU A 27 15.27 -6.31 -20.45
N SER A 28 16.20 -5.56 -21.05
CA SER A 28 17.27 -6.08 -21.90
C SER A 28 18.60 -5.87 -21.21
N ARG A 29 19.33 -6.95 -20.93
CA ARG A 29 20.69 -6.88 -20.39
C ARG A 29 21.73 -6.69 -21.49
N GLY A 30 22.80 -5.98 -21.16
CA GLY A 30 23.99 -5.87 -22.00
C GLY A 30 23.95 -4.70 -22.97
N ALA A 31 24.76 -4.78 -24.02
CA ALA A 31 25.18 -3.62 -24.81
C ALA A 31 24.08 -2.96 -25.68
N GLN A 32 22.80 -3.32 -25.57
CA GLN A 32 21.74 -2.71 -26.40
C GLN A 32 21.60 -1.20 -26.13
N ASP A 33 21.75 -0.76 -24.88
CA ASP A 33 21.83 0.67 -24.55
C ASP A 33 23.28 1.18 -24.29
N GLY A 34 24.27 0.29 -24.41
CA GLY A 34 25.69 0.57 -24.25
C GLY A 34 26.22 0.44 -22.81
N SER A 35 25.43 -0.09 -21.87
CA SER A 35 25.78 -0.20 -20.44
C SER A 35 25.27 -1.52 -19.84
N GLY A 36 24.65 -1.47 -18.65
CA GLY A 36 24.04 -2.60 -17.95
C GLY A 36 22.69 -2.99 -18.56
N SER A 37 21.66 -3.00 -17.74
CA SER A 37 20.28 -3.34 -18.15
C SER A 37 19.52 -2.09 -18.59
N GLY A 38 18.82 -2.17 -19.74
CA GLY A 38 17.96 -1.11 -20.25
C GLY A 38 16.51 -1.56 -20.39
N MET A 39 15.58 -0.60 -20.36
CA MET A 39 14.15 -0.86 -20.49
C MET A 39 13.67 -0.62 -21.93
N TYR A 40 12.94 -1.58 -22.50
CA TYR A 40 12.45 -1.52 -23.87
C TYR A 40 10.95 -1.79 -23.94
N GLN A 41 10.34 -1.37 -25.04
CA GLN A 41 8.93 -1.61 -25.31
C GLN A 41 8.62 -1.82 -26.80
N GLN A 42 7.48 -2.45 -27.06
CA GLN A 42 6.83 -2.53 -28.37
C GLN A 42 5.31 -2.38 -28.22
N ARG A 43 4.71 -1.50 -29.03
CA ARG A 43 3.26 -1.38 -29.19
C ARG A 43 2.74 -2.28 -30.31
N TYR A 44 1.53 -2.79 -30.12
CA TYR A 44 0.78 -3.60 -31.07
C TYR A 44 -0.63 -3.04 -31.24
N ASP A 45 -1.17 -3.16 -32.45
CA ASP A 45 -2.59 -2.86 -32.72
C ASP A 45 -3.51 -4.03 -32.29
N ALA A 46 -4.82 -3.83 -32.40
CA ALA A 46 -5.81 -4.84 -32.03
C ALA A 46 -5.76 -6.13 -32.88
N ALA A 47 -5.11 -6.10 -34.04
CA ALA A 47 -4.89 -7.26 -34.89
C ALA A 47 -3.55 -7.96 -34.59
N GLY A 48 -2.75 -7.42 -33.66
CA GLY A 48 -1.44 -7.94 -33.28
C GLY A 48 -0.30 -7.55 -34.21
N ASN A 49 -0.50 -6.54 -35.07
CA ASN A 49 0.61 -5.99 -35.86
C ASN A 49 1.41 -5.00 -34.99
N PRO A 50 2.75 -4.99 -35.09
CA PRO A 50 3.56 -4.00 -34.40
C PRO A 50 3.24 -2.59 -34.94
N VAL A 51 3.02 -1.64 -34.04
CA VAL A 51 2.91 -0.23 -34.39
C VAL A 51 4.20 0.47 -34.02
N GLY A 52 4.93 0.92 -35.04
CA GLY A 52 6.26 1.50 -34.88
C GLY A 52 7.34 0.46 -34.59
N LEU A 53 8.55 0.96 -34.32
CA LEU A 53 9.71 0.14 -33.98
C LEU A 53 9.78 -0.10 -32.47
N GLU A 54 10.56 -1.11 -32.12
CA GLU A 54 11.03 -1.31 -30.76
C GLU A 54 11.72 -0.04 -30.26
N THR A 55 11.37 0.39 -29.05
CA THR A 55 11.80 1.67 -28.52
C THR A 55 12.35 1.51 -27.11
N ARG A 56 13.54 2.06 -26.85
CA ARG A 56 14.09 2.17 -25.49
C ARG A 56 13.24 3.16 -24.68
N VAL A 57 12.85 2.77 -23.47
CA VAL A 57 12.03 3.53 -22.53
C VAL A 57 12.89 4.49 -21.70
N ASN A 58 14.02 4.03 -21.17
CA ASN A 58 14.95 4.87 -20.41
C ASN A 58 15.79 5.79 -21.34
N SER A 59 16.07 6.99 -20.85
CA SER A 59 17.00 7.96 -21.42
C SER A 59 18.36 7.89 -20.72
N TYR A 60 18.36 7.68 -19.40
CA TYR A 60 19.57 7.40 -18.63
C TYR A 60 19.98 5.94 -18.80
N THR A 61 21.26 5.70 -19.11
CA THR A 61 21.78 4.37 -19.44
C THR A 61 22.88 3.91 -18.50
N SER A 62 23.41 4.74 -17.62
CA SER A 62 24.50 4.30 -16.74
C SER A 62 23.96 3.33 -15.68
N GLY A 63 24.67 2.23 -15.43
CA GLY A 63 24.20 1.20 -14.49
C GLY A 63 23.00 0.41 -15.00
N ASP A 64 22.24 -0.17 -14.09
CA ASP A 64 21.10 -1.04 -14.38
C ASP A 64 19.76 -0.31 -14.24
N GLN A 65 18.91 -0.46 -15.25
CA GLN A 65 17.48 -0.13 -15.22
C GLN A 65 16.66 -1.43 -15.30
N THR A 66 15.86 -1.71 -14.27
CA THR A 66 15.27 -3.04 -14.05
C THR A 66 13.87 -2.96 -13.44
N TYR A 67 13.16 -4.10 -13.41
CA TYR A 67 11.86 -4.29 -12.75
C TYR A 67 10.81 -3.24 -13.13
N ALA A 68 10.49 -3.15 -14.41
CA ALA A 68 9.47 -2.21 -14.84
C ALA A 68 8.04 -2.67 -14.50
N ALA A 69 7.17 -1.69 -14.30
CA ALA A 69 5.73 -1.83 -14.32
C ALA A 69 5.14 -0.87 -15.35
N VAL A 70 4.00 -1.25 -15.95
CA VAL A 70 3.34 -0.49 -17.01
C VAL A 70 1.84 -0.40 -16.75
N SER A 71 1.25 0.77 -17.02
CA SER A 71 -0.20 0.95 -16.91
C SER A 71 -0.74 1.83 -18.04
N ALA A 72 -1.93 1.49 -18.52
CA ALA A 72 -2.65 2.29 -19.50
C ALA A 72 -3.33 3.48 -18.81
N LEU A 73 -3.42 4.59 -19.53
CA LEU A 73 -4.08 5.81 -19.08
C LEU A 73 -5.43 5.98 -19.79
N THR A 74 -6.35 6.71 -19.17
CA THR A 74 -7.74 6.86 -19.63
C THR A 74 -7.88 7.59 -20.98
N ASP A 75 -6.85 8.37 -21.33
CA ASP A 75 -6.72 9.10 -22.60
C ASP A 75 -6.11 8.25 -23.73
N GLY A 76 -5.80 6.98 -23.47
CA GLY A 76 -5.21 6.05 -24.43
C GLY A 76 -3.68 6.01 -24.43
N GLY A 77 -3.02 6.89 -23.68
CA GLY A 77 -1.59 6.79 -23.40
C GLY A 77 -1.25 5.66 -22.44
N TRP A 78 0.03 5.57 -22.07
CA TRP A 78 0.49 4.65 -21.03
C TRP A 78 1.69 5.23 -20.30
N VAL A 79 1.96 4.70 -19.11
CA VAL A 79 3.12 5.04 -18.29
C VAL A 79 3.93 3.78 -18.03
N VAL A 80 5.26 3.91 -18.11
CA VAL A 80 6.20 2.88 -17.68
C VAL A 80 7.01 3.44 -16.52
N VAL A 81 7.12 2.70 -15.43
CA VAL A 81 7.97 3.00 -14.27
C VAL A 81 8.98 1.88 -14.05
N TRP A 82 10.16 2.19 -13.54
CA TRP A 82 11.25 1.20 -13.34
C TRP A 82 12.20 1.65 -12.21
N GLN A 83 13.08 0.74 -11.80
CA GLN A 83 14.19 1.02 -10.88
C GLN A 83 15.43 1.44 -11.67
N SER A 84 16.13 2.48 -11.23
CA SER A 84 17.35 2.96 -11.89
C SER A 84 18.50 3.11 -10.91
N ALA A 85 19.61 2.40 -11.17
CA ALA A 85 20.80 2.42 -10.33
C ALA A 85 21.61 3.71 -10.49
N GLY A 86 21.81 4.42 -9.38
CA GLY A 86 22.73 5.55 -9.21
C GLY A 86 22.28 6.86 -9.88
N GLN A 87 21.10 6.90 -10.48
CA GLN A 87 20.65 8.03 -11.28
C GLN A 87 20.29 9.26 -10.45
N ASP A 88 19.74 9.07 -9.24
CA ASP A 88 19.42 10.16 -8.30
C ASP A 88 20.61 10.54 -7.40
N GLY A 89 21.78 9.92 -7.63
CA GLY A 89 22.99 10.11 -6.85
C GLY A 89 23.12 9.18 -5.64
N ASN A 90 22.18 8.26 -5.40
CA ASN A 90 22.23 7.35 -4.26
C ASN A 90 21.59 5.98 -4.57
N PHE A 91 22.36 4.90 -4.42
CA PHE A 91 21.94 3.51 -4.69
C PHE A 91 20.93 3.33 -5.82
N THR A 92 19.62 3.18 -5.55
CA THR A 92 18.58 2.93 -6.54
C THR A 92 17.38 3.84 -6.31
N GLY A 93 16.90 4.49 -7.38
CA GLY A 93 15.69 5.31 -7.36
C GLY A 93 14.61 4.78 -8.31
N VAL A 94 13.38 5.29 -8.19
CA VAL A 94 12.25 4.96 -9.08
C VAL A 94 12.07 6.05 -10.12
N TYR A 95 12.02 5.65 -11.38
CA TYR A 95 11.90 6.54 -12.52
C TYR A 95 10.70 6.17 -13.38
N GLY A 96 10.23 7.12 -14.20
CA GLY A 96 9.11 6.88 -15.09
C GLY A 96 9.13 7.71 -16.36
N GLN A 97 8.44 7.20 -17.37
CA GLN A 97 8.20 7.86 -18.65
C GLN A 97 6.74 7.64 -19.06
N VAL A 98 6.08 8.74 -19.43
CA VAL A 98 4.72 8.72 -19.96
C VAL A 98 4.76 8.78 -21.48
N PHE A 99 3.84 8.09 -22.14
CA PHE A 99 3.69 8.02 -23.58
C PHE A 99 2.26 8.43 -23.99
N ASN A 100 2.16 9.14 -25.11
CA ASN A 100 0.89 9.40 -25.78
C ASN A 100 0.37 8.12 -26.44
N ALA A 101 -0.91 8.12 -26.85
CA ALA A 101 -1.54 6.97 -27.52
C ALA A 101 -0.85 6.55 -28.83
N ASP A 102 -0.13 7.47 -29.48
CA ASP A 102 0.65 7.22 -30.69
C ASP A 102 2.06 6.65 -30.40
N GLY A 103 2.44 6.50 -29.13
CA GLY A 103 3.75 6.04 -28.69
C GLY A 103 4.83 7.11 -28.60
N THR A 104 4.51 8.37 -28.88
CA THR A 104 5.45 9.47 -28.63
C THR A 104 5.60 9.75 -27.13
N ARG A 105 6.80 10.13 -26.70
CA ARG A 105 7.07 10.49 -25.30
C ARG A 105 6.28 11.73 -24.91
N ARG A 106 5.54 11.65 -23.80
CA ARG A 106 4.87 12.78 -23.16
C ARG A 106 5.77 13.35 -22.06
N GLY A 107 6.55 14.37 -22.43
CA GLY A 107 7.58 14.94 -21.56
C GLY A 107 8.80 14.02 -21.42
N GLY A 108 9.71 14.39 -20.52
CA GLY A 108 10.92 13.64 -20.24
C GLY A 108 10.73 12.53 -19.21
N GLU A 109 11.77 11.71 -19.11
CA GLU A 109 12.00 10.81 -17.98
C GLU A 109 12.07 11.62 -16.68
N ARG A 110 11.51 11.08 -15.61
CA ARG A 110 11.42 11.76 -14.32
C ARG A 110 11.64 10.84 -13.14
N LEU A 111 12.21 11.40 -12.08
CA LEU A 111 12.26 10.79 -10.76
C LEU A 111 10.84 10.78 -10.16
N ILE A 112 10.40 9.60 -9.72
CA ILE A 112 9.07 9.37 -9.14
C ILE A 112 9.11 9.60 -7.63
N ASN A 113 10.07 8.97 -6.94
CA ASN A 113 10.31 9.21 -5.52
C ASN A 113 10.80 10.65 -5.26
N GLN A 114 10.58 11.14 -4.06
CA GLN A 114 11.17 12.38 -3.55
C GLN A 114 12.30 12.08 -2.57
N THR A 115 12.14 11.04 -1.74
CA THR A 115 13.22 10.53 -0.90
C THR A 115 14.26 9.82 -1.74
N THR A 116 15.52 10.25 -1.65
CA THR A 116 16.69 9.65 -2.34
C THR A 116 17.69 9.03 -1.37
N ALA A 117 17.36 8.91 -0.09
CA ALA A 117 18.21 8.21 0.85
C ALA A 117 17.96 6.70 0.72
N TYR A 118 19.04 5.91 0.64
CA TYR A 118 18.97 4.44 0.45
C TYR A 118 18.21 4.03 -0.83
N ASP A 119 17.72 2.80 -0.86
CA ASP A 119 17.08 2.18 -2.02
C ASP A 119 15.57 2.48 -2.08
N GLN A 120 15.09 2.88 -3.25
CA GLN A 120 13.69 2.84 -3.65
C GLN A 120 13.53 1.82 -4.78
N TYR A 121 12.75 0.77 -4.54
CA TYR A 121 12.72 -0.42 -5.41
C TYR A 121 11.30 -0.97 -5.63
N GLN A 122 11.18 -1.88 -6.60
CA GLN A 122 9.96 -2.61 -7.00
C GLN A 122 8.74 -1.70 -7.19
N PRO A 123 8.77 -0.83 -8.20
CA PRO A 123 7.65 0.05 -8.44
C PRO A 123 6.45 -0.71 -9.02
N ALA A 124 5.26 -0.29 -8.61
CA ALA A 124 3.99 -0.67 -9.23
C ALA A 124 3.23 0.60 -9.65
N VAL A 125 2.41 0.51 -10.70
CA VAL A 125 1.68 1.65 -11.25
C VAL A 125 0.28 1.27 -11.69
N THR A 126 -0.69 2.14 -11.43
CA THR A 126 -2.06 1.99 -11.93
C THR A 126 -2.63 3.33 -12.41
N GLY A 127 -3.23 3.34 -13.61
CA GLY A 127 -4.02 4.46 -14.11
C GLY A 127 -5.39 4.53 -13.42
N LEU A 128 -5.79 5.72 -13.00
CA LEU A 128 -7.02 5.95 -12.23
C LEU A 128 -8.14 6.53 -13.11
N ALA A 129 -9.39 6.32 -12.69
CA ALA A 129 -10.57 6.73 -13.45
C ALA A 129 -10.68 8.26 -13.64
N ASP A 130 -10.08 9.04 -12.75
CA ASP A 130 -10.01 10.50 -12.83
C ASP A 130 -8.95 11.01 -13.84
N GLY A 131 -8.25 10.10 -14.53
CA GLY A 131 -7.21 10.40 -15.50
C GLY A 131 -5.82 10.66 -14.91
N THR A 132 -5.67 10.55 -13.60
CA THR A 132 -4.36 10.52 -12.95
C THR A 132 -3.79 9.09 -12.94
N PHE A 133 -2.58 8.92 -12.42
CA PHE A 133 -2.05 7.59 -12.10
C PHE A 133 -1.37 7.59 -10.73
N MET A 134 -1.36 6.43 -10.09
CA MET A 134 -0.72 6.18 -8.81
C MET A 134 0.49 5.29 -9.01
N VAL A 135 1.62 5.66 -8.40
CA VAL A 135 2.82 4.81 -8.35
C VAL A 135 3.13 4.49 -6.90
N SER A 136 3.48 3.25 -6.61
CA SER A 136 3.97 2.80 -5.30
C SER A 136 5.30 2.09 -5.42
N TRP A 137 6.09 2.09 -4.36
CA TRP A 137 7.41 1.45 -4.31
C TRP A 137 7.80 1.09 -2.88
N GLY A 138 8.69 0.10 -2.74
CA GLY A 138 9.37 -0.18 -1.49
C GLY A 138 10.44 0.88 -1.22
N ASN A 139 10.47 1.42 -0.02
CA ASN A 139 11.45 2.41 0.45
C ASN A 139 12.26 1.82 1.59
N ARG A 140 13.58 1.76 1.43
CA ARG A 140 14.48 1.36 2.51
C ARG A 140 14.76 2.54 3.42
N ASN A 141 14.34 2.45 4.68
CA ASN A 141 14.57 3.52 5.67
C ASN A 141 15.96 3.39 6.31
N SER A 142 16.43 2.15 6.50
CA SER A 142 17.71 1.78 7.09
C SER A 142 18.03 0.32 6.77
N PRO A 143 19.21 -0.22 7.13
CA PRO A 143 19.48 -1.65 6.98
C PRO A 143 18.44 -2.52 7.72
N GLY A 144 17.65 -3.29 6.98
CA GLY A 144 16.61 -4.17 7.54
C GLY A 144 15.31 -3.46 7.92
N SER A 145 15.04 -2.27 7.38
CA SER A 145 13.77 -1.57 7.58
C SER A 145 13.24 -1.05 6.24
N TYR A 146 12.02 -1.48 5.89
CA TYR A 146 11.35 -1.10 4.67
C TYR A 146 9.91 -0.62 4.93
N SER A 147 9.55 0.46 4.26
CA SER A 147 8.20 1.02 4.23
C SER A 147 7.68 1.02 2.80
N LEU A 148 6.36 0.99 2.64
CA LEU A 148 5.75 1.17 1.35
C LEU A 148 5.35 2.63 1.16
N PHE A 149 5.77 3.23 0.06
CA PHE A 149 5.43 4.60 -0.31
C PHE A 149 4.65 4.63 -1.61
N GLY A 150 3.98 5.74 -1.84
CA GLY A 150 3.43 6.04 -3.14
C GLY A 150 3.25 7.52 -3.39
N ARG A 151 2.96 7.84 -4.65
CA ARG A 151 2.74 9.21 -5.11
C ARG A 151 1.82 9.22 -6.32
N LYS A 152 0.94 10.21 -6.33
CA LYS A 152 -0.06 10.43 -7.37
C LYS A 152 0.43 11.47 -8.38
N PHE A 153 0.13 11.23 -9.66
CA PHE A 153 0.61 12.03 -10.79
C PHE A 153 -0.52 12.33 -11.77
N ASN A 154 -0.47 13.51 -12.37
CA ASN A 154 -1.30 13.86 -13.52
C ASN A 154 -0.92 13.01 -14.74
N ALA A 155 -1.80 12.98 -15.75
CA ALA A 155 -1.57 12.25 -17.01
C ALA A 155 -0.32 12.68 -17.80
N ASP A 156 0.28 13.84 -17.50
CA ASP A 156 1.55 14.32 -18.08
C ASP A 156 2.80 13.91 -17.28
N GLY A 157 2.57 13.16 -16.19
CA GLY A 157 3.58 12.71 -15.23
C GLY A 157 4.01 13.78 -14.22
N THR A 158 3.36 14.94 -14.16
CA THR A 158 3.63 15.90 -13.08
C THR A 158 3.00 15.41 -11.78
N PRO A 159 3.68 15.52 -10.63
CA PRO A 159 3.13 15.06 -9.36
C PRO A 159 1.97 15.94 -8.91
N THR A 160 0.89 15.35 -8.43
CA THR A 160 -0.23 16.11 -7.84
C THR A 160 0.05 16.55 -6.41
N ALA A 161 0.93 15.82 -5.72
CA ALA A 161 1.34 16.05 -4.34
C ALA A 161 2.73 15.47 -4.04
N GLY A 162 3.17 15.58 -2.79
CA GLY A 162 4.32 14.85 -2.28
C GLY A 162 4.07 13.33 -2.22
N GLU A 163 5.13 12.57 -2.00
CA GLU A 163 5.01 11.15 -1.65
C GLU A 163 4.38 10.98 -0.25
N PHE A 164 3.74 9.84 -0.03
CA PHE A 164 3.15 9.48 1.24
C PHE A 164 3.37 7.99 1.52
N GLN A 165 3.42 7.63 2.80
CA GLN A 165 3.56 6.25 3.22
C GLN A 165 2.21 5.51 3.08
N ILE A 166 2.21 4.41 2.33
CA ILE A 166 1.08 3.51 2.17
C ILE A 166 1.01 2.52 3.33
N SER A 167 2.16 1.94 3.70
CA SER A 167 2.24 1.05 4.87
C SER A 167 2.00 1.82 6.18
N PRO A 168 1.63 1.14 7.27
CA PRO A 168 1.62 1.76 8.60
C PRO A 168 2.97 2.38 8.93
N ALA A 169 2.98 3.50 9.66
CA ALA A 169 4.21 4.16 10.12
C ALA A 169 5.09 3.23 10.97
N SER A 170 4.46 2.29 11.68
CA SER A 170 5.08 1.26 12.50
C SER A 170 5.34 -0.05 11.74
N ALA A 171 5.36 -0.06 10.41
CA ALA A 171 5.62 -1.30 9.66
C ALA A 171 7.12 -1.41 9.33
N ALA A 172 7.77 -2.42 9.89
CA ALA A 172 9.01 -2.97 9.35
C ALA A 172 8.69 -3.96 8.21
N ASP A 173 9.55 -3.98 7.20
CA ASP A 173 9.56 -4.94 6.09
C ASP A 173 8.31 -4.98 5.19
N ALA A 174 7.72 -3.82 4.88
CA ALA A 174 6.72 -3.72 3.81
C ALA A 174 7.40 -3.68 2.42
N ALA A 175 7.13 -4.67 1.56
CA ALA A 175 7.77 -4.80 0.25
C ALA A 175 6.83 -5.38 -0.82
N TYR A 176 7.28 -5.34 -2.09
CA TYR A 176 6.57 -5.90 -3.26
C TYR A 176 5.14 -5.37 -3.42
N PRO A 177 4.95 -4.05 -3.62
CA PRO A 177 3.62 -3.53 -3.84
C PRO A 177 3.01 -4.02 -5.15
N GLU A 178 1.70 -4.23 -5.14
CA GLU A 178 0.88 -4.19 -6.34
C GLU A 178 -0.27 -3.20 -6.16
N LEU A 179 -0.72 -2.60 -7.26
CA LEU A 179 -1.78 -1.60 -7.26
C LEU A 179 -2.91 -2.02 -8.20
N SER A 180 -4.14 -1.79 -7.76
CA SER A 180 -5.34 -1.92 -8.60
C SER A 180 -6.18 -0.66 -8.50
N ALA A 181 -6.62 -0.12 -9.64
CA ALA A 181 -7.53 1.01 -9.66
C ALA A 181 -8.95 0.55 -9.30
N ARG A 182 -9.72 1.44 -8.67
CA ARG A 182 -11.08 1.16 -8.25
C ARG A 182 -12.10 1.97 -9.07
N PRO A 183 -13.32 1.44 -9.29
CA PRO A 183 -14.38 2.16 -10.01
C PRO A 183 -14.80 3.48 -9.34
N ASP A 184 -14.56 3.61 -8.04
CA ASP A 184 -14.80 4.84 -7.26
C ASP A 184 -13.73 5.93 -7.51
N GLY A 185 -12.75 5.67 -8.37
CA GLY A 185 -11.62 6.55 -8.70
C GLY A 185 -10.45 6.46 -7.72
N GLY A 186 -10.57 5.64 -6.68
CA GLY A 186 -9.52 5.29 -5.75
C GLY A 186 -8.59 4.19 -6.25
N PHE A 187 -7.79 3.64 -5.33
CA PHE A 187 -6.92 2.50 -5.61
C PHE A 187 -6.80 1.59 -4.39
N THR A 188 -6.57 0.30 -4.63
CA THR A 188 -6.15 -0.66 -3.61
C THR A 188 -4.67 -0.96 -3.81
N ALA A 189 -3.89 -0.88 -2.75
CA ALA A 189 -2.53 -1.35 -2.68
C ALA A 189 -2.50 -2.67 -1.89
N VAL A 190 -1.75 -3.64 -2.38
CA VAL A 190 -1.42 -4.87 -1.66
C VAL A 190 0.09 -4.99 -1.53
N TRP A 191 0.58 -5.56 -0.44
CA TRP A 191 2.01 -5.75 -0.22
C TRP A 191 2.27 -6.91 0.74
N ILE A 192 3.52 -7.35 0.79
CA ILE A 192 3.99 -8.37 1.71
C ILE A 192 4.55 -7.68 2.96
N ARG A 193 4.23 -8.20 4.15
CA ARG A 193 4.76 -7.74 5.44
C ARG A 193 4.96 -8.90 6.42
N PRO A 194 5.74 -8.75 7.50
CA PRO A 194 5.81 -9.75 8.56
C PRO A 194 4.44 -9.97 9.22
N ASP A 195 4.09 -11.23 9.50
CA ASP A 195 2.90 -11.56 10.29
C ASP A 195 3.13 -11.15 11.76
N LEU A 196 2.34 -10.18 12.23
CA LEU A 196 2.45 -9.66 13.59
C LEU A 196 1.65 -10.46 14.63
N SER A 197 1.05 -11.59 14.24
CA SER A 197 0.24 -12.42 15.13
C SER A 197 1.01 -12.94 16.36
N THR A 198 2.35 -13.03 16.28
CA THR A 198 3.23 -13.37 17.39
C THR A 198 4.55 -12.59 17.31
N ALA A 199 5.15 -12.27 18.47
CA ALA A 199 6.40 -11.50 18.57
C ALA A 199 7.65 -12.20 17.96
N SER A 200 7.52 -13.43 17.47
CA SER A 200 8.61 -14.24 16.93
C SER A 200 8.31 -14.83 15.55
N SER A 201 7.27 -14.35 14.86
CA SER A 201 6.95 -14.86 13.53
C SER A 201 8.03 -14.48 12.53
N SER A 202 8.59 -15.47 11.84
CA SER A 202 9.36 -15.28 10.60
C SER A 202 8.48 -15.33 9.36
N ASP A 203 7.16 -15.48 9.55
CA ASP A 203 6.22 -15.65 8.47
C ASP A 203 5.77 -14.29 7.93
N TYR A 204 5.34 -14.29 6.68
CA TYR A 204 4.85 -13.11 6.00
C TYR A 204 3.35 -13.23 5.71
N GLU A 205 2.62 -12.13 5.84
CA GLU A 205 1.23 -11.99 5.43
C GLU A 205 1.09 -11.04 4.23
N ILE A 206 -0.04 -11.16 3.52
CA ILE A 206 -0.47 -10.17 2.54
C ILE A 206 -1.29 -9.13 3.28
N ALA A 207 -0.86 -7.88 3.22
CA ALA A 207 -1.62 -6.75 3.71
C ALA A 207 -2.17 -5.95 2.54
N MET A 208 -3.28 -5.27 2.80
CA MET A 208 -3.90 -4.41 1.82
C MET A 208 -4.35 -3.09 2.42
N ARG A 209 -4.44 -2.07 1.56
CA ARG A 209 -4.99 -0.77 1.91
C ARG A 209 -5.74 -0.20 0.72
N THR A 210 -6.95 0.26 0.99
CA THR A 210 -7.82 0.86 -0.01
C THR A 210 -7.88 2.36 0.21
N TYR A 211 -7.65 3.14 -0.84
CA TYR A 211 -7.81 4.59 -0.88
C TYR A 211 -9.00 4.94 -1.76
N THR A 212 -9.83 5.88 -1.33
CA THR A 212 -10.93 6.44 -2.14
C THR A 212 -10.58 7.85 -2.62
N THR A 213 -11.34 8.41 -3.57
CA THR A 213 -11.09 9.76 -4.13
C THR A 213 -11.30 10.91 -3.14
N ASN A 214 -11.96 10.65 -2.00
CA ASN A 214 -12.20 11.67 -0.99
C ASN A 214 -11.06 11.67 0.01
N THR A 215 -10.11 12.58 -0.18
CA THR A 215 -8.97 12.84 0.72
C THR A 215 -9.38 13.56 2.01
N THR A 216 -10.51 13.20 2.60
CA THR A 216 -10.66 13.40 4.04
C THR A 216 -9.82 12.33 4.73
N SER A 217 -9.26 12.63 5.90
CA SER A 217 -8.60 11.63 6.76
C SER A 217 -9.52 10.45 7.13
N GLN A 218 -10.81 10.53 6.79
CA GLN A 218 -11.85 9.50 6.83
C GLN A 218 -11.92 8.74 5.49
N GLY A 219 -11.80 7.43 5.53
CA GLY A 219 -11.88 6.48 4.42
C GLY A 219 -12.91 5.37 4.66
N ASN A 220 -13.25 4.64 3.60
CA ASN A 220 -14.09 3.45 3.65
C ASN A 220 -13.27 2.25 3.15
N TYR A 221 -12.96 1.33 4.05
CA TYR A 221 -12.08 0.18 3.83
C TYR A 221 -12.92 -1.08 3.90
N VAL A 222 -12.90 -1.86 2.81
CA VAL A 222 -13.68 -3.10 2.70
C VAL A 222 -12.73 -4.25 2.41
N GLY A 223 -12.83 -5.27 3.25
CA GLY A 223 -12.18 -6.57 3.20
C GLY A 223 -12.71 -7.45 2.08
N THR A 224 -12.24 -8.68 2.07
CA THR A 224 -12.57 -9.72 1.09
C THR A 224 -13.51 -10.75 1.72
N THR A 225 -13.48 -12.00 1.21
CA THR A 225 -14.14 -13.14 1.85
C THR A 225 -13.15 -14.05 2.59
N GLY A 226 -11.89 -13.64 2.69
CA GLY A 226 -10.83 -14.30 3.46
C GLY A 226 -10.56 -13.58 4.76
N SER A 227 -9.62 -14.08 5.56
CA SER A 227 -9.14 -13.38 6.76
C SER A 227 -8.30 -12.18 6.37
N ASP A 228 -8.78 -10.98 6.67
CA ASP A 228 -8.14 -9.72 6.30
C ASP A 228 -7.58 -8.97 7.51
N THR A 229 -6.50 -8.19 7.31
CA THR A 229 -6.03 -7.19 8.27
C THR A 229 -6.38 -5.80 7.76
N LEU A 230 -7.30 -5.11 8.44
CA LEU A 230 -7.76 -3.77 8.12
C LEU A 230 -7.21 -2.77 9.13
N PHE A 231 -6.66 -1.66 8.64
CA PHE A 231 -6.26 -0.52 9.47
C PHE A 231 -6.62 0.79 8.77
N GLY A 232 -7.09 1.76 9.55
CA GLY A 232 -7.52 3.06 9.08
C GLY A 232 -6.39 4.06 8.78
N SER A 233 -6.80 5.21 8.25
CA SER A 233 -6.08 6.48 8.25
C SER A 233 -6.13 7.15 9.65
N SER A 234 -5.84 8.45 9.73
CA SER A 234 -5.87 9.24 10.97
C SER A 234 -7.17 10.04 11.15
N GLY A 235 -8.25 9.66 10.48
CA GLY A 235 -9.57 10.26 10.61
C GLY A 235 -10.63 9.18 10.78
N ALA A 236 -11.89 9.57 10.98
CA ALA A 236 -12.96 8.66 11.34
C ALA A 236 -13.32 7.69 10.20
N ASP A 237 -12.75 6.50 10.18
CA ASP A 237 -12.87 5.56 9.07
C ASP A 237 -14.07 4.63 9.21
N THR A 238 -14.51 4.03 8.09
CA THR A 238 -15.45 2.90 8.08
C THR A 238 -14.69 1.66 7.64
N LEU A 239 -14.69 0.61 8.46
CA LEU A 239 -13.99 -0.65 8.24
C LEU A 239 -15.01 -1.79 8.14
N THR A 240 -15.01 -2.53 7.04
CA THR A 240 -15.85 -3.70 6.79
C THR A 240 -14.95 -4.89 6.51
N GLY A 241 -14.94 -5.92 7.37
CA GLY A 241 -14.07 -7.09 7.23
C GLY A 241 -14.53 -8.05 6.12
N GLY A 242 -15.84 -8.26 6.00
CA GLY A 242 -16.44 -9.22 5.09
C GLY A 242 -16.67 -10.57 5.77
N ALA A 243 -16.26 -11.64 5.08
CA ALA A 243 -16.30 -12.99 5.65
C ALA A 243 -14.88 -13.45 5.90
N GLY A 244 -14.64 -14.27 6.91
CA GLY A 244 -13.28 -14.62 7.33
C GLY A 244 -13.09 -14.30 8.80
N ALA A 245 -11.92 -14.64 9.36
CA ALA A 245 -11.53 -14.17 10.69
C ALA A 245 -10.66 -12.93 10.52
N ASP A 246 -11.26 -11.76 10.70
CA ASP A 246 -10.67 -10.48 10.34
C ASP A 246 -9.96 -9.81 11.53
N ARG A 247 -8.98 -8.97 11.24
CA ARG A 247 -8.17 -8.23 12.22
C ARG A 247 -8.32 -6.73 11.96
N PHE A 248 -8.87 -6.00 12.92
CA PHE A 248 -9.00 -4.55 12.86
C PHE A 248 -7.92 -3.89 13.73
N LEU A 249 -6.86 -3.38 13.09
CA LEU A 249 -5.64 -2.92 13.73
C LEU A 249 -5.66 -1.41 14.00
N PHE A 250 -5.54 -1.05 15.29
CA PHE A 250 -5.37 0.31 15.80
C PHE A 250 -3.91 0.52 16.25
N THR A 251 -3.22 1.43 15.59
CA THR A 251 -1.81 1.76 15.85
C THR A 251 -1.64 2.97 16.76
N GLY A 252 -2.72 3.67 17.14
CA GLY A 252 -2.69 4.81 18.05
C GLY A 252 -4.03 5.10 18.72
N GLN A 253 -4.00 5.85 19.83
CA GLN A 253 -5.22 6.23 20.58
C GLN A 253 -6.06 7.29 19.87
N ASN A 254 -5.45 8.07 18.96
CA ASN A 254 -6.06 9.23 18.30
C ASN A 254 -5.98 9.08 16.77
N GLN A 255 -6.63 8.05 16.23
CA GLN A 255 -6.67 7.79 14.78
C GLN A 255 -7.96 8.29 14.12
N GLY A 256 -8.82 8.99 14.86
CA GLY A 256 -10.19 9.22 14.46
C GLY A 256 -11.13 8.23 15.16
N LEU A 257 -12.43 8.50 15.07
CA LEU A 257 -13.45 7.60 15.59
C LEU A 257 -13.88 6.64 14.48
N ASP A 258 -13.30 5.45 14.47
CA ASP A 258 -13.56 4.48 13.41
C ASP A 258 -14.86 3.73 13.66
N THR A 259 -15.49 3.25 12.60
CA THR A 259 -16.70 2.42 12.64
C THR A 259 -16.42 1.08 11.99
N ILE A 260 -16.48 0.00 12.77
CA ILE A 260 -16.40 -1.38 12.28
C ILE A 260 -17.83 -1.89 12.02
N THR A 261 -18.13 -2.22 10.77
CA THR A 261 -19.53 -2.39 10.32
C THR A 261 -20.09 -3.79 10.49
N ASP A 262 -19.23 -4.81 10.57
CA ASP A 262 -19.61 -6.22 10.44
C ASP A 262 -18.81 -7.16 11.35
N PHE A 263 -18.23 -6.62 12.42
CA PHE A 263 -17.48 -7.40 13.41
C PHE A 263 -18.28 -8.62 13.91
N GLN A 264 -17.62 -9.78 13.94
CA GLN A 264 -18.13 -11.05 14.44
C GLN A 264 -17.36 -11.46 15.71
N ALA A 265 -17.95 -11.20 16.88
CA ALA A 265 -17.32 -11.55 18.16
C ALA A 265 -17.02 -13.06 18.25
N GLY A 266 -15.83 -13.40 18.76
CA GLY A 266 -15.31 -14.77 18.81
C GLY A 266 -14.71 -15.29 17.50
N GLN A 267 -14.79 -14.53 16.40
CA GLN A 267 -14.19 -14.86 15.11
C GLN A 267 -13.19 -13.78 14.67
N ASP A 268 -13.64 -12.52 14.65
CA ASP A 268 -12.81 -11.38 14.34
C ASP A 268 -12.07 -10.88 15.58
N ARG A 269 -11.02 -10.09 15.36
CA ARG A 269 -10.17 -9.53 16.41
C ARG A 269 -9.97 -8.05 16.23
N ILE A 270 -9.93 -7.35 17.35
CA ILE A 270 -9.44 -5.98 17.45
C ILE A 270 -7.98 -6.07 17.88
N GLU A 271 -7.08 -5.57 17.07
CA GLU A 271 -5.65 -5.55 17.37
C GLU A 271 -5.21 -4.14 17.75
N VAL A 272 -4.42 -4.01 18.82
CA VAL A 272 -3.88 -2.73 19.30
C VAL A 272 -2.37 -2.80 19.45
N VAL A 273 -1.65 -1.78 19.02
CA VAL A 273 -0.18 -1.73 19.18
C VAL A 273 0.18 -1.41 20.64
N GLY A 274 0.77 -2.36 21.36
CA GLY A 274 0.96 -2.26 22.82
C GLY A 274 1.69 -1.01 23.30
N SER A 275 2.72 -0.56 22.57
CA SER A 275 3.46 0.67 22.89
C SER A 275 2.61 1.94 22.78
N SER A 276 1.59 1.92 21.92
CA SER A 276 0.66 3.04 21.72
C SER A 276 -0.45 3.09 22.76
N PHE A 277 -0.66 2.01 23.53
CA PHE A 277 -1.75 1.86 24.50
C PHE A 277 -1.24 1.60 25.92
N GLY A 278 -0.16 2.26 26.33
CA GLY A 278 0.35 2.18 27.71
C GLY A 278 1.33 1.03 27.95
N ASN A 279 2.04 0.57 26.92
CA ASN A 279 3.00 -0.55 26.98
C ASN A 279 2.37 -1.85 27.47
N LEU A 280 1.22 -2.20 26.91
CA LEU A 280 0.54 -3.44 27.27
C LEU A 280 1.37 -4.67 26.87
N PRO A 281 1.42 -5.71 27.71
CA PRO A 281 1.88 -7.04 27.36
C PRO A 281 1.28 -7.56 26.04
N ILE A 282 2.14 -8.10 25.18
CA ILE A 282 1.77 -8.67 23.88
C ILE A 282 0.99 -9.99 24.07
N GLY A 283 -0.03 -10.20 23.24
CA GLY A 283 -0.92 -11.36 23.26
C GLY A 283 -2.39 -10.98 23.46
N GLN A 284 -3.24 -11.97 23.75
CA GLN A 284 -4.64 -11.74 24.09
C GLN A 284 -4.75 -10.83 25.33
N LEU A 285 -5.68 -9.89 25.32
CA LEU A 285 -5.89 -8.96 26.43
C LEU A 285 -6.30 -9.73 27.69
N ASP A 286 -5.66 -9.42 28.82
CA ASP A 286 -6.05 -9.96 30.12
C ASP A 286 -7.45 -9.47 30.49
N THR A 287 -8.30 -10.37 30.96
CA THR A 287 -9.64 -10.06 31.47
C THR A 287 -9.65 -8.99 32.56
N ALA A 288 -8.57 -8.85 33.35
CA ALA A 288 -8.43 -7.81 34.37
C ALA A 288 -8.18 -6.41 33.80
N ARG A 289 -8.07 -6.26 32.47
CA ARG A 289 -7.90 -4.97 31.79
C ARG A 289 -9.07 -4.59 30.92
N PHE A 290 -10.21 -5.25 31.09
CA PHE A 290 -11.39 -5.07 30.27
C PHE A 290 -12.64 -4.96 31.12
N ALA A 291 -13.39 -3.88 30.92
CA ALA A 291 -14.66 -3.65 31.59
C ALA A 291 -15.81 -3.38 30.61
N LEU A 292 -17.03 -3.57 31.12
CA LEU A 292 -18.26 -3.29 30.39
C LEU A 292 -18.92 -2.02 30.95
N ASN A 293 -19.27 -1.09 30.07
CA ASN A 293 -19.98 0.17 30.31
C ASN A 293 -19.25 1.22 31.17
N ALA A 294 -18.46 0.80 32.16
CA ALA A 294 -17.61 1.66 32.98
C ALA A 294 -16.44 0.86 33.57
N PRO A 295 -15.29 1.48 33.87
CA PRO A 295 -14.22 0.86 34.66
C PRO A 295 -14.75 0.32 35.99
N GLY A 296 -14.32 -0.89 36.37
CA GLY A 296 -14.61 -1.57 37.62
C GLY A 296 -13.48 -1.46 38.65
N ASP A 297 -12.23 -1.37 38.21
CA ASP A 297 -11.06 -1.18 39.07
C ASP A 297 -10.07 -0.14 38.51
N ALA A 298 -8.76 -0.29 38.72
CA ALA A 298 -7.73 0.65 38.24
C ALA A 298 -6.87 0.10 37.10
N ASP A 299 -7.13 -1.14 36.70
CA ASP A 299 -6.43 -1.86 35.66
C ASP A 299 -7.22 -1.97 34.36
N ASP A 300 -8.50 -1.54 34.35
CA ASP A 300 -9.39 -1.58 33.19
C ASP A 300 -8.97 -0.62 32.07
N ARG A 301 -8.07 -1.07 31.19
CA ARG A 301 -7.56 -0.28 30.06
C ARG A 301 -8.53 -0.17 28.90
N PHE A 302 -9.44 -1.11 28.73
CA PHE A 302 -10.45 -1.07 27.67
C PHE A 302 -11.84 -1.17 28.26
N VAL A 303 -12.73 -0.28 27.82
CA VAL A 303 -14.12 -0.24 28.26
C VAL A 303 -15.03 -0.34 27.05
N PHE A 304 -15.91 -1.34 27.04
CA PHE A 304 -16.89 -1.53 25.97
C PHE A 304 -18.30 -1.18 26.43
N ASN A 305 -18.93 -0.23 25.74
CA ASN A 305 -20.31 0.17 26.00
C ASN A 305 -21.28 -0.78 25.29
N THR A 306 -21.96 -1.61 26.07
CA THR A 306 -22.92 -2.62 25.58
C THR A 306 -24.19 -2.03 24.98
N THR A 307 -24.47 -0.74 25.20
CA THR A 307 -25.63 -0.05 24.61
C THR A 307 -25.30 0.53 23.24
N THR A 308 -24.15 1.18 23.12
CA THR A 308 -23.76 1.92 21.89
C THR A 308 -22.86 1.11 20.96
N GLY A 309 -22.14 0.11 21.47
CA GLY A 309 -21.06 -0.58 20.76
C GLY A 309 -19.74 0.20 20.74
N ALA A 310 -19.58 1.24 21.56
CA ALA A 310 -18.35 2.01 21.64
C ALA A 310 -17.27 1.23 22.41
N LEU A 311 -16.10 1.05 21.82
CA LEU A 311 -14.89 0.59 22.48
C LEU A 311 -14.00 1.80 22.78
N SER A 312 -13.60 1.95 24.03
CA SER A 312 -12.74 3.04 24.49
C SER A 312 -11.50 2.52 25.21
N TYR A 313 -10.40 3.25 25.07
CA TYR A 313 -9.19 3.08 25.87
C TYR A 313 -9.20 4.05 27.05
N ASP A 314 -9.00 3.53 28.26
CA ASP A 314 -8.86 4.30 29.49
C ASP A 314 -7.40 4.26 29.98
N PRO A 315 -6.65 5.38 29.87
CA PRO A 315 -5.24 5.43 30.27
C PRO A 315 -5.03 5.22 31.78
N ASP A 316 -5.95 5.66 32.63
CA ASP A 316 -5.82 5.50 34.08
C ASP A 316 -6.57 4.29 34.62
N GLY A 317 -7.49 3.77 33.81
CA GLY A 317 -8.22 2.53 33.99
C GLY A 317 -9.17 2.54 35.17
N ASN A 318 -9.38 3.69 35.83
CA ASN A 318 -10.34 3.85 36.92
C ASN A 318 -11.44 4.87 36.62
N GLY A 319 -11.43 5.44 35.41
CA GLY A 319 -12.44 6.39 34.95
C GLY A 319 -12.32 7.79 35.53
N ALA A 320 -11.23 8.12 36.24
CA ALA A 320 -10.98 9.49 36.68
C ALA A 320 -10.57 10.39 35.51
N MET A 321 -9.84 9.84 34.53
CA MET A 321 -9.57 10.44 33.24
C MET A 321 -10.64 10.03 32.23
N SER A 322 -10.90 10.90 31.26
CA SER A 322 -11.81 10.56 30.17
C SER A 322 -11.17 9.49 29.27
N ALA A 323 -11.85 8.36 29.13
CA ALA A 323 -11.47 7.34 28.16
C ALA A 323 -11.66 7.88 26.72
N THR A 324 -10.75 7.50 25.84
CA THR A 324 -10.80 7.84 24.41
C THR A 324 -11.50 6.72 23.66
N THR A 325 -12.64 7.00 23.03
CA THR A 325 -13.29 6.05 22.12
C THR A 325 -12.45 5.88 20.85
N ILE A 326 -12.07 4.63 20.56
CA ILE A 326 -11.25 4.28 19.41
C ILE A 326 -12.07 3.65 18.28
N ALA A 327 -13.19 3.00 18.60
CA ALA A 327 -14.01 2.33 17.61
C ALA A 327 -15.49 2.26 18.01
N MET A 328 -16.36 2.34 17.03
CA MET A 328 -17.77 1.98 17.10
C MET A 328 -17.98 0.63 16.42
N LEU A 329 -18.54 -0.34 17.13
CA LEU A 329 -18.81 -1.67 16.59
C LEU A 329 -20.30 -1.88 16.35
N ASN A 330 -20.62 -2.69 15.34
CA ASN A 330 -21.97 -3.19 15.06
C ASN A 330 -22.51 -4.14 16.15
N VAL A 331 -21.63 -4.74 16.97
CA VAL A 331 -22.00 -5.68 18.03
C VAL A 331 -22.36 -4.99 19.35
N ARG A 332 -23.06 -5.71 20.23
CA ARG A 332 -23.43 -5.27 21.59
C ARG A 332 -22.88 -6.17 22.70
N SER A 333 -22.07 -7.15 22.31
CA SER A 333 -21.26 -8.00 23.18
C SER A 333 -19.84 -8.02 22.65
N LEU A 334 -18.89 -7.80 23.55
CA LEU A 334 -17.45 -7.90 23.29
C LEU A 334 -16.79 -8.40 24.57
N SER A 335 -15.69 -9.13 24.46
CA SER A 335 -14.93 -9.65 25.57
C SER A 335 -13.43 -9.37 25.40
N ALA A 336 -12.67 -9.52 26.48
CA ALA A 336 -11.21 -9.42 26.42
C ALA A 336 -10.59 -10.41 25.40
N THR A 337 -11.25 -11.54 25.12
CA THR A 337 -10.73 -12.52 24.17
C THR A 337 -10.76 -12.05 22.71
N ASP A 338 -11.59 -11.04 22.41
CA ASP A 338 -11.72 -10.41 21.09
C ASP A 338 -10.64 -9.33 20.86
N ILE A 339 -9.88 -8.96 21.88
CA ILE A 339 -8.87 -7.90 21.83
C ILE A 339 -7.47 -8.50 21.98
N TRP A 340 -6.57 -8.15 21.06
CA TRP A 340 -5.20 -8.62 21.02
C TRP A 340 -4.23 -7.45 21.00
N VAL A 341 -3.18 -7.55 21.81
CA VAL A 341 -2.08 -6.59 21.85
C VAL A 341 -0.95 -7.11 20.97
N VAL A 342 -0.55 -6.32 19.99
CA VAL A 342 0.52 -6.64 19.02
C VAL A 342 1.74 -5.73 19.22
N PRO A 343 2.96 -6.18 18.87
CA PRO A 343 4.15 -5.36 19.02
C PRO A 343 4.12 -4.13 18.10
N SER A 344 4.88 -3.09 18.46
CA SER A 344 5.31 -2.09 17.49
C SER A 344 6.29 -2.76 16.53
N ALA A 345 5.98 -2.75 15.24
CA ALA A 345 6.97 -3.13 14.23
C ALA A 345 7.94 -1.97 13.94
#